data_AF-A0A2N5X6E7-F1
#
_entry.id   AF-A0A2N5X6E7-F1
#
_cell.length_a   1.000
_cell.length_b   1.000
_cell.length_c   1.000
_cell.angle_alpha   90.00
_cell.angle_beta   90.00
_cell.angle_gamma   90.00
#
_symmetry.space_group_name_H-M   'P 1'
#
loop_
_entity.id
_entity.type
_entity.pdbx_description
1 polymer ?
#
loop_
_entity_poly.entity_id
_entity_poly.type
_entity_poly.pdbx_seq_one_letter_code
_entity_poly.pdbx_strand_id
1 'polypeptide(L)' 'MTDPLQYSVPLPKWIRGKKLTELTGFRLDAQKHKRVQGVWLEGVHWVKAPDGNIMYNWRAIDEWTESGYH' A
#
# COMPACT_ATOMS: atom_id res chain seq x y z
N MET A 1 -15.26 29.68 -12.36
CA MET A 1 -15.92 29.01 -11.22
C MET A 1 -14.90 28.04 -10.64
N THR A 2 -14.14 28.47 -9.65
CA THR A 2 -13.18 27.63 -8.93
C THR A 2 -13.95 26.90 -7.84
N ASP A 3 -14.03 25.58 -7.98
CA ASP A 3 -14.75 24.69 -7.09
C ASP A 3 -14.21 24.81 -5.65
N PRO A 4 -15.00 25.36 -4.70
CA PRO A 4 -14.55 25.53 -3.33
C PRO A 4 -14.69 24.18 -2.61
N LEU A 5 -13.57 23.68 -2.10
CA LEU A 5 -13.38 22.45 -1.32
C LEU A 5 -12.91 21.20 -2.11
N GLN A 6 -11.80 21.31 -2.85
CA GLN A 6 -10.94 20.14 -3.03
C GLN A 6 -10.29 19.77 -1.67
N TYR A 7 -11.01 19.00 -0.86
CA TYR A 7 -10.41 18.28 0.26
C TYR A 7 -9.48 17.21 -0.32
N SER A 8 -8.19 17.53 -0.46
CA SER A 8 -7.16 16.50 -0.65
C SER A 8 -6.99 15.77 0.68
N VAL A 9 -7.92 14.87 1.02
CA VAL A 9 -7.78 14.04 2.22
C VAL A 9 -6.49 13.24 2.06
N PRO A 10 -5.46 13.46 2.91
CA PRO A 10 -4.22 12.74 2.76
C PRO A 10 -4.50 11.26 2.98
N LEU A 11 -4.10 10.42 2.02
CA LEU A 11 -4.26 8.98 2.14
C LEU A 11 -3.56 8.51 3.43
N PRO A 12 -4.22 7.70 4.27
CA PRO A 12 -3.59 7.18 5.46
C PRO A 12 -2.37 6.33 5.09
N LYS A 13 -1.38 6.29 5.99
CA LYS A 13 -0.16 5.50 5.77
C LYS A 13 -0.47 4.04 5.49
N TRP A 14 -1.39 3.46 6.25
CA TRP A 14 -1.78 2.06 6.14
C TRP A 14 -3.15 1.94 5.45
N ILE A 15 -3.18 1.23 4.32
CA ILE A 15 -4.38 1.02 3.51
C ILE A 15 -4.66 -0.46 3.30
N ARG A 16 -5.91 -0.79 2.99
CA ARG A 16 -6.29 -2.16 2.61
C ARG A 16 -5.76 -2.50 1.22
N GLY A 17 -5.52 -3.78 0.96
CA GLY A 17 -5.01 -4.26 -0.32
C GLY A 17 -5.87 -3.86 -1.53
N LYS A 18 -7.19 -3.78 -1.37
CA LYS A 18 -8.10 -3.27 -2.43
C LYS A 18 -7.76 -1.84 -2.84
N LYS A 19 -7.52 -0.97 -1.85
CA LYS A 19 -7.15 0.42 -2.11
C LYS A 19 -5.74 0.53 -2.69
N LEU A 20 -4.82 -0.33 -2.23
CA LEU A 20 -3.49 -0.41 -2.82
C LEU A 20 -3.56 -0.80 -4.30
N THR A 21 -4.44 -1.73 -4.67
CA THR A 21 -4.68 -2.10 -6.08
C THR A 21 -5.18 -0.90 -6.89
N GLU A 22 -6.11 -0.11 -6.36
CA GLU A 22 -6.59 1.11 -7.04
C GLU A 22 -5.49 2.15 -7.26
N LEU A 23 -4.55 2.28 -6.32
CA LEU A 23 -3.50 3.30 -6.37
C LEU A 23 -2.30 2.90 -7.23
N THR A 24 -1.86 1.64 -7.13
CA THR A 24 -0.61 1.15 -7.73
C THR A 24 -0.82 0.25 -8.93
N GLY A 25 -2.04 -0.28 -9.14
CA GLY A 25 -2.33 -1.30 -10.16
C GLY A 25 -1.93 -2.72 -9.77
N PHE A 26 -1.30 -2.95 -8.61
CA PHE A 26 -0.96 -4.31 -8.16
C PHE A 26 -2.20 -5.15 -7.88
N ARG A 27 -2.29 -6.33 -8.50
CA ARG A 27 -3.32 -7.34 -8.16
C ARG A 27 -3.17 -7.81 -6.71
N LEU A 28 -4.31 -8.13 -6.07
CA LEU A 28 -4.33 -8.65 -4.70
C LEU A 28 -3.46 -9.90 -4.53
N ASP A 29 -3.44 -10.79 -5.52
CA ASP A 29 -2.61 -11.99 -5.50
C ASP A 29 -1.11 -11.66 -5.52
N ALA A 30 -0.70 -10.65 -6.30
CA ALA A 30 0.67 -10.19 -6.33
C ALA A 30 1.09 -9.61 -4.98
N GLN A 31 0.22 -8.83 -4.33
CA GLN A 31 0.47 -8.30 -2.98
C GLN A 31 0.68 -9.43 -1.96
N LYS A 32 -0.21 -10.43 -1.99
CA LYS A 32 -0.11 -11.61 -1.11
C LYS A 32 1.18 -12.39 -1.39
N HIS A 33 1.54 -12.59 -2.66
CA HIS A 33 2.73 -13.31 -3.05
C HIS A 33 4.00 -12.59 -2.60
N LYS A 34 4.11 -11.27 -2.82
CA LYS A 34 5.25 -10.45 -2.36
C LYS A 34 5.39 -10.47 -0.83
N ARG A 35 4.28 -10.45 -0.11
CA ARG A 35 4.26 -10.60 1.35
C ARG A 35 4.75 -11.99 1.80
N VAL A 36 4.21 -13.06 1.23
CA VAL A 36 4.54 -14.44 1.62
C VAL A 36 5.97 -14.82 1.24
N GLN A 37 6.48 -14.31 0.13
CA GLN A 37 7.87 -14.50 -0.30
C GLN A 37 8.88 -13.69 0.51
N GLY A 38 8.43 -12.81 1.41
CA GLY A 38 9.31 -11.95 2.20
C GLY A 38 9.90 -10.77 1.43
N VAL A 39 9.49 -10.55 0.17
CA VAL A 39 9.92 -9.38 -0.62
C VAL A 39 9.41 -8.09 0.03
N TRP A 40 8.18 -8.13 0.55
CA TRP A 40 7.63 -7.04 1.34
C TRP A 40 7.79 -7.32 2.83
N LEU A 41 8.63 -6.53 3.47
CA LEU A 41 8.96 -6.64 4.89
C LEU A 41 7.80 -6.21 5.79
N GLU A 42 7.54 -7.00 6.85
CA GLU A 42 6.58 -6.66 7.90
C GLU A 42 7.06 -5.43 8.69
N GLY A 43 6.14 -4.54 9.05
CA GLY A 43 6.42 -3.26 9.71
C GLY A 43 6.84 -2.13 8.75
N VAL A 44 7.33 -2.46 7.55
CA VAL A 44 7.73 -1.48 6.52
C VAL A 44 6.67 -1.36 5.43
N HIS A 45 6.46 -2.46 4.69
CA HIS A 45 5.56 -2.52 3.53
C HIS A 45 4.17 -3.00 3.89
N TRP A 46 4.06 -3.86 4.91
CA TRP A 46 2.78 -4.36 5.40
C TRP A 46 2.78 -4.53 6.92
N VAL A 47 1.60 -4.53 7.52
CA VAL A 47 1.41 -4.77 8.94
C VAL A 47 0.13 -5.58 9.17
N LYS A 48 0.12 -6.42 10.22
CA LYS A 48 -1.11 -7.00 10.74
C LYS A 48 -1.71 -6.03 11.76
N ALA A 49 -2.86 -5.46 11.42
CA ALA A 49 -3.59 -4.58 12.32
C ALA A 49 -4.16 -5.35 13.53
N PRO A 50 -4.49 -4.66 14.64
CA PRO A 50 -5.01 -5.31 15.85
C PRO A 50 -6.30 -6.12 15.63
N ASP A 51 -7.07 -5.78 14.59
CA ASP A 51 -8.28 -6.49 14.15
C ASP A 51 -7.98 -7.75 13.31
N GLY A 52 -6.71 -8.12 13.16
CA GLY A 52 -6.25 -9.27 12.39
C GLY A 52 -6.13 -9.03 10.89
N ASN A 53 -6.47 -7.84 10.40
CA ASN A 53 -6.44 -7.53 8.98
C ASN A 53 -5.05 -7.11 8.49
N ILE A 54 -4.72 -7.45 7.25
CA ILE A 54 -3.49 -7.01 6.60
C ILE A 54 -3.70 -5.62 6.00
N MET A 55 -2.81 -4.70 6.37
CA MET A 55 -2.71 -3.37 5.78
C MET A 55 -1.35 -3.19 5.13
N TYR A 56 -1.30 -2.34 4.11
CA TYR A 56 -0.11 -2.06 3.32
C TYR A 56 0.25 -0.58 3.39
N ASN A 57 1.54 -0.30 3.42
CA ASN A 57 2.08 1.05 3.33
C ASN A 57 2.38 1.35 1.87
N TRP A 58 1.49 2.11 1.24
CA TRP A 58 1.60 2.40 -0.19
C TRP A 58 2.86 3.19 -0.53
N ARG A 59 3.32 4.10 0.34
CA ARG A 59 4.52 4.91 0.12
C ARG A 59 5.79 4.05 0.11
N ALA A 60 5.93 3.14 1.07
CA ALA A 60 7.09 2.24 1.11
C ALA A 60 7.11 1.27 -0.08
N ILE A 61 5.92 0.84 -0.55
CA ILE A 61 5.80 0.00 -1.73
C ILE A 61 6.15 0.78 -3.01
N ASP A 62 5.77 2.06 -3.08
CA ASP A 62 6.11 2.97 -4.17
C ASP A 62 7.64 3.17 -4.24
N GLU A 63 8.26 3.52 -3.11
CA GLU A 63 9.72 3.63 -2.97
C GLU A 63 10.47 2.34 -3.33
N TRP A 64 9.93 1.18 -2.92
CA TRP A 64 10.47 -0.13 -3.33
C TRP A 64 10.37 -0.37 -4.84
N THR A 65 9.29 0.10 -5.46
CA THR A 65 9.09 -0.02 -6.91
C THR A 65 10.09 0.83 -7.68
N GLU A 66 10.41 2.03 -7.19
CA GLU A 66 11.44 2.91 -7.77
C GLU A 66 12.86 2.36 -7.58
N SER A 67 13.13 1.74 -6.42
CA SER A 67 14.47 1.24 -6.08
C SER A 67 14.85 -0.07 -6.81
N GLY A 68 13.87 -0.77 -7.40
CA GLY A 68 14.10 -2.01 -8.12
C GLY A 68 14.51 -3.20 -7.22
N TYR A 69 14.56 -4.39 -7.83
CA TYR A 69 15.09 -5.60 -7.18
C TYR A 69 16.58 -5.66 -7.49
N HIS A 70 17.43 -5.25 -6.54
CA HIS A 70 18.88 -5.44 -6.62
C HIS A 70 19.29 -6.85 -6.19
#